data_AF-A0A2V4C945-F1
#
_entry.id   AF-A0A2V4C945-F1
#
_cell.length_a   1.000
_cell.length_b   1.000
_cell.length_c   1.000
_cell.angle_alpha   90.00
_cell.angle_beta   90.00
_cell.angle_gamma   90.00
#
_symmetry.space_group_name_H-M   'P 1'
#
loop_
_entity.id
_entity.type
_entity.pdbx_description
1 polymer ?
#
loop_
_entity_poly.entity_id
_entity_poly.type
_entity_poly.pdbx_seq_one_letter_code
_entity_poly.pdbx_strand_id
1 'polypeptide(L)'
;MKTTILISAFSLLFIACDSEKKSGETSVSLKSKYIITDSGLYPEGIDYDFKNQKFLLSSLQKGAIYAMNPKGEFSVFATSSKLVLPTGVYTDEIRNRLIVANADLGISQKSTTGSAGTIATVSIFNLASGELIKEVDLKNFTPNAGSCPNDIAVDKNGNIYITDSFSPIIYKLDTNYNASVFRENTLFQPKPNEFGLNGIVFHPDDYLLAVKTDTSKLLKISLTDPENITEVTGTTFNAPDGIELDKNNNLVIVENGLGLGKTYTFSSTNNWSSATKINETNIGKDEFPTTAALATDGNVYVISSKLGKLLSGDKSQSSYAIQRVN
;
A
#
# COMPACT_ATOMS: atom_id res chain seq x y z
N MET A 1 79.18 55.33 -6.29
CA MET A 1 77.73 55.51 -6.07
C MET A 1 77.16 54.18 -5.62
N LYS A 2 76.35 54.19 -4.54
CA LYS A 2 75.71 53.00 -3.97
C LYS A 2 74.62 52.51 -4.93
N THR A 3 74.55 51.21 -5.17
CA THR A 3 73.36 50.59 -5.79
C THR A 3 73.05 49.28 -5.06
N THR A 4 71.94 49.32 -4.35
CA THR A 4 71.31 48.26 -3.58
C THR A 4 70.57 47.32 -4.54
N ILE A 5 70.74 45.99 -4.39
CA ILE A 5 69.91 44.99 -5.07
C ILE A 5 68.90 44.44 -4.04
N LEU A 6 67.62 44.62 -4.33
CA LEU A 6 66.48 44.11 -3.57
C LEU A 6 66.30 42.61 -3.83
N ILE A 7 66.19 41.82 -2.76
CA ILE A 7 65.83 40.40 -2.80
C ILE A 7 64.31 40.29 -2.61
N SER A 8 63.63 39.70 -3.58
CA SER A 8 62.19 39.43 -3.56
C SER A 8 61.90 38.19 -2.72
N ALA A 9 61.14 38.34 -1.63
CA ALA A 9 60.65 37.24 -0.80
C ALA A 9 59.36 36.65 -1.41
N PHE A 10 59.34 35.33 -1.61
CA PHE A 10 58.19 34.57 -2.09
C PHE A 10 57.37 34.11 -0.87
N SER A 11 56.14 34.61 -0.74
CA SER A 11 55.21 34.25 0.34
C SER A 11 54.38 33.04 -0.07
N LEU A 12 54.55 31.90 0.61
CA LEU A 12 53.67 30.73 0.51
C LEU A 12 52.39 30.97 1.32
N LEU A 13 51.25 31.07 0.64
CA LEU A 13 49.91 31.06 1.25
C LEU A 13 49.46 29.61 1.45
N PHE A 14 49.33 29.19 2.71
CA PHE A 14 48.63 27.96 3.07
C PHE A 14 47.12 28.23 3.03
N ILE A 15 46.42 27.64 2.06
CA ILE A 15 44.96 27.57 2.06
C ILE A 15 44.58 26.40 2.98
N ALA A 16 44.06 26.72 4.16
CA ALA A 16 43.42 25.75 5.03
C ALA A 16 42.08 25.34 4.39
N CYS A 17 41.91 24.06 4.09
CA CYS A 17 40.61 23.49 3.76
C CYS A 17 39.72 23.55 5.01
N ASP A 18 38.78 24.49 5.01
CA ASP A 18 37.67 24.51 5.95
C ASP A 18 36.77 23.32 5.61
N SER A 19 36.68 22.34 6.50
CA SER A 19 35.79 21.19 6.34
C SER A 19 34.36 21.69 6.42
N GLU A 20 33.68 21.77 5.28
CA GLU A 20 32.23 21.99 5.23
C GLU A 20 31.55 20.92 6.08
N LYS A 21 31.10 21.33 7.28
CA LYS A 21 30.12 20.59 8.06
C LYS A 21 28.89 20.43 7.17
N LYS A 22 28.69 19.23 6.62
CA LYS A 22 27.37 18.80 6.16
C LYS A 22 26.40 19.10 7.29
N SER A 23 25.52 20.07 7.08
CA SER A 23 24.38 20.30 7.96
C SER A 23 23.65 18.96 8.04
N GLY A 24 23.72 18.30 9.19
CA GLY A 24 22.93 17.11 9.45
C GLY A 24 21.48 17.52 9.29
N GLU A 25 20.82 17.05 8.24
CA GLU A 25 19.37 17.11 8.17
C GLU A 25 18.85 16.40 9.41
N THR A 26 18.27 17.16 10.32
CA THR A 26 17.58 16.61 11.47
C THR A 26 16.45 15.76 10.92
N SER A 27 16.59 14.42 10.98
CA SER A 27 15.55 13.50 10.54
C SER A 27 14.26 13.85 11.29
N VAL A 28 13.24 14.31 10.57
CA VAL A 28 11.95 14.67 11.17
C VAL A 28 11.27 13.37 11.61
N SER A 29 11.02 13.23 12.91
CA SER A 29 10.30 12.08 13.46
C SER A 29 8.86 12.02 12.94
N LEU A 30 8.38 10.81 12.63
CA LEU A 30 6.98 10.61 12.27
C LEU A 30 6.06 10.97 13.44
N LYS A 31 4.98 11.70 13.14
CA LYS A 31 3.90 12.00 14.10
C LYS A 31 3.09 10.73 14.36
N SER A 32 2.43 10.65 15.51
CA SER A 32 1.48 9.56 15.79
C SER A 32 0.18 9.69 14.99
N LYS A 33 -0.14 10.88 14.48
CA LYS A 33 -1.32 11.15 13.66
C LYS A 33 -1.07 12.28 12.67
N TYR A 34 -1.54 12.09 11.46
CA TYR A 34 -1.61 13.10 10.40
C TYR A 34 -3.08 13.34 10.03
N ILE A 35 -3.43 14.58 9.73
CA ILE A 35 -4.72 14.95 9.17
C ILE A 35 -4.49 15.41 7.74
N ILE A 36 -5.21 14.79 6.80
CA ILE A 36 -5.23 15.18 5.40
C ILE A 36 -6.48 16.00 5.17
N THR A 37 -6.31 17.21 4.61
CA THR A 37 -7.43 18.06 4.21
C THR A 37 -7.44 18.21 2.69
N ASP A 38 -8.23 17.39 2.01
CA ASP A 38 -8.40 17.45 0.56
C ASP A 38 -9.78 16.89 0.15
N SER A 39 -10.61 17.72 -0.47
CA SER A 39 -11.99 17.36 -0.83
C SER A 39 -12.05 16.23 -1.84
N GLY A 40 -12.86 15.21 -1.53
CA GLY A 40 -13.07 14.05 -2.39
C GLY A 40 -11.82 13.19 -2.58
N LEU A 41 -10.88 13.17 -1.61
CA LEU A 41 -9.69 12.34 -1.69
C LEU A 41 -10.02 10.85 -1.59
N TYR A 42 -10.79 10.43 -0.58
CA TYR A 42 -11.12 9.02 -0.29
C TYR A 42 -9.94 8.07 -0.54
N PRO A 43 -8.86 8.20 0.26
CA PRO A 43 -7.71 7.32 0.12
C PRO A 43 -8.09 5.89 0.49
N GLU A 44 -7.45 4.88 -0.07
CA GLU A 44 -7.75 3.48 0.25
C GLU A 44 -6.46 2.72 0.54
N GLY A 45 -5.59 2.56 -0.46
CA GLY A 45 -4.22 2.07 -0.29
C GLY A 45 -3.31 3.06 0.44
N ILE A 46 -2.47 2.55 1.34
CA ILE A 46 -1.34 3.26 1.93
C ILE A 46 -0.13 2.33 1.96
N ASP A 47 1.06 2.86 1.67
CA ASP A 47 2.33 2.23 2.01
C ASP A 47 3.39 3.30 2.34
N TYR A 48 4.54 2.93 2.88
CA TYR A 48 5.62 3.83 3.26
C TYR A 48 6.89 3.60 2.44
N ASP A 49 7.29 4.60 1.68
CA ASP A 49 8.58 4.65 1.00
C ASP A 49 9.67 4.96 2.05
N PHE A 50 10.39 3.93 2.48
CA PHE A 50 11.43 3.98 3.49
C PHE A 50 12.63 4.83 3.05
N LYS A 51 13.01 4.76 1.77
CA LYS A 51 14.20 5.47 1.26
C LYS A 51 13.98 6.97 1.16
N ASN A 52 12.80 7.37 0.71
CA ASN A 52 12.43 8.77 0.52
C ASN A 52 11.58 9.34 1.67
N GLN A 53 11.33 8.53 2.71
CA GLN A 53 10.61 8.87 3.93
C GLN A 53 9.26 9.55 3.67
N LYS A 54 8.36 8.86 2.97
CA LYS A 54 7.02 9.40 2.65
C LYS A 54 5.98 8.30 2.66
N PHE A 55 4.78 8.61 3.15
CA PHE A 55 3.60 7.78 2.86
C PHE A 55 3.21 8.00 1.40
N LEU A 56 2.85 6.91 0.71
CA LEU A 56 2.19 6.92 -0.58
C LEU A 56 0.77 6.42 -0.41
N LEU A 57 -0.18 7.14 -1.00
CA LEU A 57 -1.61 6.94 -0.80
C LEU A 57 -2.32 6.89 -2.15
N SER A 58 -3.21 5.93 -2.36
CA SER A 58 -4.14 5.99 -3.49
C SER A 58 -5.31 6.92 -3.20
N SER A 59 -6.12 7.20 -4.21
CA SER A 59 -7.37 7.94 -4.11
C SER A 59 -8.40 7.31 -5.02
N LEU A 60 -9.42 6.66 -4.43
CA LEU A 60 -10.45 5.97 -5.21
C LEU A 60 -11.22 6.95 -6.10
N GLN A 61 -11.50 8.14 -5.59
CA GLN A 61 -12.33 9.10 -6.29
C GLN A 61 -11.53 9.91 -7.33
N LYS A 62 -10.28 10.29 -7.05
CA LYS A 62 -9.51 11.19 -7.95
C LYS A 62 -8.68 10.43 -8.99
N GLY A 63 -8.39 9.16 -8.78
CA GLY A 63 -7.61 8.37 -9.73
C GLY A 63 -6.14 8.77 -9.77
N ALA A 64 -5.52 9.01 -8.61
CA ALA A 64 -4.12 9.43 -8.50
C ALA A 64 -3.46 8.86 -7.24
N ILE A 65 -2.13 8.82 -7.24
CA ILE A 65 -1.32 8.55 -6.06
C ILE A 65 -0.81 9.87 -5.48
N TYR A 66 -0.86 9.99 -4.16
CA TYR A 66 -0.38 11.13 -3.41
C TYR A 66 0.79 10.73 -2.52
N ALA A 67 1.67 11.69 -2.23
CA ALA A 67 2.75 11.55 -1.27
C ALA A 67 2.52 12.46 -0.06
N MET A 68 2.82 11.95 1.14
CA MET A 68 2.92 12.74 2.37
C MET A 68 4.27 12.53 3.04
N ASN A 69 5.01 13.62 3.29
CA ASN A 69 6.26 13.55 4.04
C ASN A 69 6.04 13.64 5.58
N PRO A 70 7.08 13.46 6.43
CA PRO A 70 6.93 13.43 7.89
C PRO A 70 6.48 14.76 8.49
N LYS A 71 6.59 15.88 7.75
CA LYS A 71 6.07 17.18 8.18
C LYS A 71 4.55 17.26 7.98
N GLY A 72 3.98 16.41 7.13
CA GLY A 72 2.58 16.42 6.71
C GLY A 72 2.34 17.20 5.41
N GLU A 73 3.40 17.53 4.67
CA GLU A 73 3.26 18.16 3.34
C GLU A 73 2.74 17.11 2.37
N PHE A 74 1.66 17.43 1.64
CA PHE A 74 0.87 16.51 0.86
C PHE A 74 0.71 16.98 -0.58
N SER A 75 0.99 16.12 -1.56
CA SER A 75 0.90 16.48 -2.99
C SER A 75 0.65 15.26 -3.87
N VAL A 76 0.21 15.48 -5.11
CA VAL A 76 0.12 14.41 -6.12
C VAL A 76 1.53 13.91 -6.43
N PHE A 77 1.71 12.59 -6.38
CA PHE A 77 2.99 11.94 -6.65
C PHE A 77 3.02 11.27 -8.03
N ALA A 78 1.97 10.52 -8.38
CA ALA A 78 1.90 9.81 -9.65
C ALA A 78 0.46 9.78 -10.19
N THR A 79 0.33 9.80 -11.51
CA THR A 79 -0.96 9.70 -12.19
C THR A 79 -0.79 9.09 -13.58
N SER A 80 -1.86 8.49 -14.09
CA SER A 80 -1.99 8.05 -15.49
C SER A 80 -3.40 8.35 -15.98
N SER A 81 -3.54 8.46 -17.30
CA SER A 81 -4.85 8.55 -17.95
C SER A 81 -5.69 7.29 -17.76
N LYS A 82 -5.06 6.12 -17.55
CA LYS A 82 -5.77 4.85 -17.28
C LYS A 82 -5.92 4.50 -15.80
N LEU A 83 -5.31 5.28 -14.90
CA LEU A 83 -5.47 5.12 -13.46
C LEU A 83 -6.82 5.72 -13.05
N VAL A 84 -7.85 4.88 -12.94
CA VAL A 84 -9.25 5.30 -12.74
C VAL A 84 -9.61 5.25 -11.27
N LEU A 85 -9.53 4.06 -10.65
CA LEU A 85 -9.79 3.84 -9.23
C LEU A 85 -8.61 3.01 -8.69
N PRO A 86 -7.48 3.67 -8.34
CA PRO A 86 -6.35 3.01 -7.72
C PRO A 86 -6.77 2.54 -6.33
N THR A 87 -6.61 1.25 -6.07
CA THR A 87 -6.89 0.57 -4.80
C THR A 87 -5.58 0.43 -4.02
N GLY A 88 -5.07 -0.78 -3.84
CA GLY A 88 -3.85 -1.09 -3.12
C GLY A 88 -2.60 -0.45 -3.73
N VAL A 89 -1.66 -0.13 -2.85
CA VAL A 89 -0.39 0.54 -3.14
C VAL A 89 0.71 -0.26 -2.46
N TYR A 90 1.78 -0.57 -3.19
CA TYR A 90 2.94 -1.27 -2.64
C TYR A 90 4.25 -0.65 -3.11
N THR A 91 5.18 -0.44 -2.17
CA THR A 91 6.51 0.13 -2.39
C THR A 91 7.57 -0.97 -2.41
N ASP A 92 7.98 -1.40 -3.60
CA ASP A 92 9.09 -2.34 -3.75
C ASP A 92 10.41 -1.56 -3.79
N GLU A 93 10.92 -1.30 -2.59
CA GLU A 93 12.16 -0.56 -2.35
C GLU A 93 13.36 -1.14 -3.08
N ILE A 94 13.48 -2.47 -3.09
CA ILE A 94 14.64 -3.17 -3.68
C ILE A 94 14.70 -2.89 -5.18
N ARG A 95 13.55 -2.78 -5.85
CA ARG A 95 13.45 -2.60 -7.30
C ARG A 95 13.06 -1.18 -7.73
N ASN A 96 12.99 -0.24 -6.78
CA ASN A 96 12.62 1.16 -7.01
C ASN A 96 11.33 1.32 -7.82
N ARG A 97 10.30 0.54 -7.46
CA ARG A 97 9.00 0.58 -8.14
C ARG A 97 7.85 0.71 -7.15
N LEU A 98 6.91 1.57 -7.50
CA LEU A 98 5.60 1.68 -6.88
C LEU A 98 4.64 0.85 -7.72
N ILE A 99 3.90 -0.05 -7.08
CA ILE A 99 2.93 -0.94 -7.72
C ILE A 99 1.56 -0.53 -7.23
N VAL A 100 0.62 -0.36 -8.17
CA VAL A 100 -0.72 0.14 -7.87
C VAL A 100 -1.75 -0.74 -8.56
N ALA A 101 -2.63 -1.34 -7.78
CA ALA A 101 -3.79 -2.04 -8.29
C ALA A 101 -4.84 -1.00 -8.72
N ASN A 102 -5.53 -1.25 -9.83
CA ASN A 102 -6.46 -0.28 -10.40
C ASN A 102 -7.68 -0.99 -10.96
N ALA A 103 -8.84 -0.51 -10.52
CA ALA A 103 -10.15 -1.04 -10.84
C ALA A 103 -11.09 0.08 -11.31
N ASP A 104 -12.38 -0.22 -11.35
CA ASP A 104 -13.42 0.79 -11.36
C ASP A 104 -14.71 0.27 -10.70
N LEU A 105 -15.29 1.08 -9.82
CA LEU A 105 -16.57 0.83 -9.15
C LEU A 105 -17.68 1.78 -9.67
N GLY A 106 -17.37 2.63 -10.65
CA GLY A 106 -18.29 3.66 -11.16
C GLY A 106 -18.38 4.92 -10.29
N ILE A 107 -17.54 5.02 -9.25
CA ILE A 107 -17.57 6.12 -8.26
C ILE A 107 -16.44 7.13 -8.44
N SER A 108 -15.40 6.77 -9.20
CA SER A 108 -14.28 7.66 -9.54
C SER A 108 -14.73 8.80 -10.45
N GLN A 109 -14.05 9.95 -10.35
CA GLN A 109 -14.16 11.06 -11.30
C GLN A 109 -13.75 10.67 -12.71
N LYS A 110 -12.94 9.62 -12.86
CA LYS A 110 -12.50 9.08 -14.15
C LYS A 110 -13.35 7.93 -14.66
N SER A 111 -14.39 7.52 -13.91
CA SER A 111 -15.33 6.50 -14.38
C SER A 111 -16.11 6.99 -15.60
N THR A 112 -16.46 6.07 -16.49
CA THR A 112 -17.33 6.31 -17.64
C THR A 112 -18.58 5.45 -17.54
N THR A 113 -19.60 5.73 -18.35
CA THR A 113 -20.81 4.91 -18.37
C THR A 113 -20.45 3.47 -18.78
N GLY A 114 -20.68 2.53 -17.86
CA GLY A 114 -20.42 1.10 -18.10
C GLY A 114 -19.00 0.63 -17.78
N SER A 115 -18.10 1.46 -17.24
CA SER A 115 -16.74 1.01 -16.91
C SER A 115 -16.62 0.25 -15.59
N ALA A 116 -17.62 0.34 -14.70
CA ALA A 116 -17.62 -0.36 -13.42
C ALA A 116 -17.44 -1.88 -13.60
N GLY A 117 -16.47 -2.47 -12.91
CA GLY A 117 -16.10 -3.89 -12.99
C GLY A 117 -15.37 -4.31 -14.27
N THR A 118 -15.19 -3.39 -15.23
CA THR A 118 -14.53 -3.67 -16.52
C THR A 118 -13.04 -3.30 -16.55
N ILE A 119 -12.59 -2.52 -15.57
CA ILE A 119 -11.18 -2.14 -15.42
C ILE A 119 -10.52 -3.10 -14.44
N ALA A 120 -9.46 -3.77 -14.88
CA ALA A 120 -8.61 -4.59 -14.03
C ALA A 120 -7.17 -4.44 -14.52
N THR A 121 -6.41 -3.56 -13.89
CA THR A 121 -5.05 -3.25 -14.33
C THR A 121 -4.11 -3.10 -13.14
N VAL A 122 -2.82 -3.27 -13.39
CA VAL A 122 -1.75 -2.93 -12.45
C VAL A 122 -0.85 -1.89 -13.10
N SER A 123 -0.71 -0.74 -12.46
CA SER A 123 0.20 0.33 -12.89
C SER A 123 1.50 0.23 -12.10
N ILE A 124 2.62 0.28 -12.81
CA ILE A 124 3.97 0.27 -12.24
C ILE A 124 4.57 1.65 -12.49
N PHE A 125 4.94 2.34 -11.42
CA PHE A 125 5.63 3.63 -11.46
C PHE A 125 7.04 3.50 -10.89
N ASN A 126 7.94 4.40 -11.26
CA ASN A 126 9.22 4.57 -10.60
C ASN A 126 8.98 5.15 -9.19
N LEU A 127 9.48 4.49 -8.15
CA LEU A 127 9.22 4.89 -6.76
C LEU A 127 9.88 6.24 -6.39
N ALA A 128 11.02 6.55 -7.00
CA ALA A 128 11.73 7.80 -6.78
C ALA A 128 11.09 8.98 -7.53
N SER A 129 10.79 8.82 -8.83
CA SER A 129 10.32 9.92 -9.69
C SER A 129 8.80 10.04 -9.85
N GLY A 130 8.04 8.97 -9.61
CA GLY A 130 6.60 8.90 -9.87
C GLY A 130 6.25 8.68 -11.35
N GLU A 131 7.25 8.49 -12.23
CA GLU A 131 7.04 8.26 -13.66
C GLU A 131 6.45 6.88 -13.94
N LEU A 132 5.48 6.81 -14.86
CA LEU A 132 4.87 5.54 -15.26
C LEU A 132 5.89 4.68 -16.05
N ILE A 133 6.10 3.46 -15.58
CA ILE A 133 6.96 2.45 -16.24
C ILE A 133 6.12 1.54 -17.12
N LYS A 134 5.01 1.01 -16.58
CA LYS A 134 4.20 -0.02 -17.26
C LYS A 134 2.78 0.00 -16.74
N GLU A 135 1.84 -0.35 -17.61
CA GLU A 135 0.48 -0.74 -17.24
C GLU A 135 0.25 -2.16 -17.77
N VAL A 136 -0.28 -3.02 -16.91
CA VAL A 136 -0.58 -4.41 -17.25
C VAL A 136 -2.07 -4.63 -17.13
N ASP A 137 -2.68 -5.16 -18.18
CA ASP A 137 -4.10 -5.49 -18.23
C ASP A 137 -4.32 -6.92 -17.72
N LEU A 138 -5.12 -7.04 -16.65
CA LEU A 138 -5.53 -8.31 -16.06
C LEU A 138 -6.92 -8.72 -16.55
N LYS A 139 -7.65 -7.85 -17.24
CA LYS A 139 -9.05 -8.09 -17.61
C LYS A 139 -9.24 -9.28 -18.55
N ASN A 140 -8.21 -9.62 -19.32
CA ASN A 140 -8.20 -10.79 -20.19
C ASN A 140 -8.35 -12.12 -19.44
N PHE A 141 -8.09 -12.16 -18.13
CA PHE A 141 -8.32 -13.37 -17.30
C PHE A 141 -9.78 -13.49 -16.82
N THR A 142 -10.57 -12.41 -16.90
CA THR A 142 -11.97 -12.36 -16.43
C THR A 142 -12.91 -11.69 -17.46
N PRO A 143 -12.86 -12.03 -18.76
CA PRO A 143 -13.50 -11.23 -19.81
C PRO A 143 -15.03 -11.09 -19.65
N ASN A 144 -15.68 -12.02 -18.96
CA ASN A 144 -17.14 -12.08 -18.79
C ASN A 144 -17.60 -11.92 -17.33
N ALA A 145 -16.70 -11.52 -16.42
CA ALA A 145 -17.01 -11.32 -14.99
C ALA A 145 -16.65 -9.91 -14.55
N GLY A 146 -17.13 -9.45 -13.39
CA GLY A 146 -16.61 -8.23 -12.77
C GLY A 146 -15.20 -8.46 -12.22
N SER A 147 -14.38 -7.42 -12.17
CA SER A 147 -13.08 -7.45 -11.52
C SER A 147 -12.86 -6.20 -10.69
N CYS A 148 -12.15 -6.38 -9.58
CA CYS A 148 -11.67 -5.31 -8.72
C CYS A 148 -10.34 -5.76 -8.12
N PRO A 149 -9.21 -5.65 -8.87
CA PRO A 149 -7.89 -5.83 -8.30
C PRO A 149 -7.76 -4.93 -7.07
N ASN A 150 -7.43 -5.52 -5.93
CA ASN A 150 -7.53 -4.85 -4.64
C ASN A 150 -6.15 -4.61 -4.06
N ASP A 151 -5.50 -5.63 -3.50
CA ASP A 151 -4.26 -5.45 -2.75
C ASP A 151 -3.10 -6.25 -3.36
N ILE A 152 -1.87 -5.92 -2.95
CA ILE A 152 -0.63 -6.34 -3.60
C ILE A 152 0.35 -6.90 -2.58
N ALA A 153 0.93 -8.06 -2.90
CA ALA A 153 2.09 -8.60 -2.21
C ALA A 153 3.25 -8.81 -3.20
N VAL A 154 4.49 -8.64 -2.75
CA VAL A 154 5.69 -8.90 -3.56
C VAL A 154 6.58 -9.92 -2.85
N ASP A 155 6.93 -11.00 -3.54
CA ASP A 155 7.86 -12.00 -2.99
C ASP A 155 9.32 -11.55 -3.08
N LYS A 156 10.21 -12.30 -2.41
CA LYS A 156 11.66 -12.05 -2.42
C LYS A 156 12.27 -11.96 -3.83
N ASN A 157 11.72 -12.67 -4.81
CA ASN A 157 12.20 -12.69 -6.19
C ASN A 157 11.66 -11.51 -7.00
N GLY A 158 10.66 -10.80 -6.48
CA GLY A 158 10.04 -9.65 -7.13
C GLY A 158 8.84 -10.02 -8.00
N ASN A 159 8.28 -11.21 -7.81
CA ASN A 159 6.97 -11.48 -8.39
C ASN A 159 5.91 -10.73 -7.58
N ILE A 160 4.90 -10.23 -8.28
CA ILE A 160 3.81 -9.44 -7.71
C ILE A 160 2.58 -10.34 -7.68
N TYR A 161 1.88 -10.41 -6.56
CA TYR A 161 0.63 -11.14 -6.37
C TYR A 161 -0.48 -10.14 -6.08
N ILE A 162 -1.62 -10.30 -6.73
CA ILE A 162 -2.71 -9.31 -6.66
C ILE A 162 -4.02 -10.04 -6.38
N THR A 163 -4.73 -9.63 -5.34
CA THR A 163 -6.08 -10.12 -5.05
C THR A 163 -7.11 -9.45 -5.97
N ASP A 164 -8.20 -10.16 -6.27
CA ASP A 164 -9.38 -9.59 -6.91
C ASP A 164 -10.58 -9.72 -5.96
N SER A 165 -11.20 -8.60 -5.60
CA SER A 165 -12.36 -8.66 -4.71
C SER A 165 -13.63 -9.17 -5.38
N PHE A 166 -13.69 -9.18 -6.72
CA PHE A 166 -14.88 -9.58 -7.48
C PHE A 166 -14.69 -10.85 -8.30
N SER A 167 -13.50 -11.45 -8.29
CA SER A 167 -13.24 -12.75 -8.91
C SER A 167 -12.49 -13.69 -7.95
N PRO A 168 -12.64 -15.02 -8.07
CA PRO A 168 -12.00 -15.99 -7.18
C PRO A 168 -10.51 -16.20 -7.51
N ILE A 169 -9.79 -15.14 -7.88
CA ILE A 169 -8.45 -15.21 -8.48
C ILE A 169 -7.45 -14.39 -7.65
N ILE A 170 -6.26 -14.97 -7.46
CA ILE A 170 -5.02 -14.24 -7.21
C ILE A 170 -4.22 -14.24 -8.50
N TYR A 171 -3.91 -13.06 -9.01
CA TYR A 171 -3.06 -12.88 -10.19
C TYR A 171 -1.57 -12.90 -9.79
N LYS A 172 -0.70 -13.17 -10.77
CA LYS A 172 0.74 -12.98 -10.63
C LYS A 172 1.34 -12.26 -11.82
N LEU A 173 2.21 -11.30 -11.54
CA LEU A 173 3.13 -10.70 -12.49
C LEU A 173 4.54 -11.22 -12.19
N ASP A 174 5.24 -11.72 -13.21
CA ASP A 174 6.67 -12.01 -13.09
C ASP A 174 7.51 -10.71 -13.08
N THR A 175 8.84 -10.85 -12.98
CA THR A 175 9.76 -9.70 -12.97
C THR A 175 9.82 -8.93 -14.30
N ASN A 176 9.29 -9.49 -15.39
CA ASN A 176 9.13 -8.84 -16.70
C ASN A 176 7.72 -8.28 -16.89
N TYR A 177 6.88 -8.30 -15.85
CA TYR A 177 5.47 -7.89 -15.88
C TYR A 177 4.58 -8.73 -16.79
N ASN A 178 4.95 -9.99 -17.06
CA ASN A 178 4.04 -10.93 -17.71
C ASN A 178 2.99 -11.38 -16.69
N ALA A 179 1.72 -11.20 -17.05
CA ALA A 179 0.59 -11.57 -16.20
C ALA A 179 0.18 -13.04 -16.38
N SER A 180 -0.25 -13.65 -15.29
CA SER A 180 -0.80 -14.99 -15.23
C SER A 180 -1.78 -15.11 -14.05
N VAL A 181 -2.61 -16.15 -14.06
CA VAL A 181 -3.34 -16.56 -12.86
C VAL A 181 -2.38 -17.35 -11.98
N PHE A 182 -2.09 -16.84 -10.78
CA PHE A 182 -1.34 -17.62 -9.79
C PHE A 182 -2.23 -18.73 -9.24
N ARG A 183 -3.46 -18.36 -8.86
CA ARG A 183 -4.41 -19.31 -8.32
C ARG A 183 -5.85 -18.84 -8.50
N GLU A 184 -6.69 -19.74 -8.99
CA GLU A 184 -8.15 -19.64 -8.92
C GLU A 184 -8.65 -20.70 -7.94
N ASN A 185 -9.54 -20.33 -7.01
CA ASN A 185 -10.05 -21.29 -6.01
C ASN A 185 -11.42 -20.91 -5.47
N THR A 186 -12.27 -21.90 -5.19
CA THR A 186 -13.62 -21.68 -4.64
C THR A 186 -13.61 -21.03 -3.25
N LEU A 187 -12.55 -21.20 -2.46
CA LEU A 187 -12.37 -20.49 -1.18
C LEU A 187 -12.26 -18.96 -1.36
N PHE A 188 -11.87 -18.51 -2.56
CA PHE A 188 -11.74 -17.09 -2.89
C PHE A 188 -13.04 -16.49 -3.43
N GLN A 189 -14.06 -17.32 -3.71
CA GLN A 189 -15.30 -16.88 -4.33
C GLN A 189 -16.00 -15.80 -3.47
N PRO A 190 -16.16 -14.57 -3.99
CA PRO A 190 -16.97 -13.56 -3.32
C PRO A 190 -18.43 -14.01 -3.25
N LYS A 191 -19.09 -13.72 -2.12
CA LYS A 191 -20.54 -13.72 -2.04
C LYS A 191 -21.13 -12.70 -3.04
N PRO A 192 -22.32 -12.96 -3.59
CA PRO A 192 -22.95 -12.04 -4.53
C PRO A 192 -23.08 -10.62 -3.95
N ASN A 193 -22.57 -9.63 -4.70
CA ASN A 193 -22.59 -8.20 -4.35
C ASN A 193 -21.78 -7.82 -3.09
N GLU A 194 -20.84 -8.66 -2.66
CA GLU A 194 -19.92 -8.37 -1.55
C GLU A 194 -18.46 -8.39 -2.03
N PHE A 195 -17.57 -7.75 -1.27
CA PHE A 195 -16.12 -7.84 -1.51
C PHE A 195 -15.59 -9.18 -0.99
N GLY A 196 -14.90 -9.92 -1.86
CA GLY A 196 -14.28 -11.21 -1.56
C GLY A 196 -12.87 -11.07 -0.98
N LEU A 197 -11.88 -11.64 -1.69
CA LEU A 197 -10.47 -11.44 -1.33
C LEU A 197 -10.12 -9.96 -1.31
N ASN A 198 -9.30 -9.57 -0.34
CA ASN A 198 -8.98 -8.18 -0.10
C ASN A 198 -7.49 -8.05 0.22
N GLY A 199 -7.10 -7.67 1.44
CA GLY A 199 -5.71 -7.52 1.83
C GLY A 199 -4.86 -8.77 1.63
N ILE A 200 -3.62 -8.59 1.20
CA ILE A 200 -2.66 -9.69 0.99
C ILE A 200 -1.24 -9.27 1.36
N VAL A 201 -0.50 -10.15 2.05
CA VAL A 201 0.92 -9.94 2.36
C VAL A 201 1.73 -11.18 2.03
N PHE A 202 2.99 -10.97 1.64
CA PHE A 202 3.99 -12.02 1.55
C PHE A 202 4.67 -12.19 2.91
N HIS A 203 4.63 -13.40 3.45
CA HIS A 203 5.35 -13.74 4.66
C HIS A 203 6.80 -14.18 4.34
N PRO A 204 7.81 -13.79 5.15
CA PRO A 204 9.22 -14.14 4.91
C PRO A 204 9.53 -15.64 4.79
N ASP A 205 8.62 -16.49 5.29
CA ASP A 205 8.69 -17.96 5.21
C ASP A 205 8.08 -18.53 3.90
N ASP A 206 8.03 -17.74 2.82
CA ASP A 206 7.63 -18.14 1.46
C ASP A 206 6.16 -18.59 1.28
N TYR A 207 5.22 -17.86 1.88
CA TYR A 207 3.78 -18.02 1.61
C TYR A 207 3.06 -16.67 1.62
N LEU A 208 1.82 -16.66 1.14
CA LEU A 208 0.94 -15.50 1.21
C LEU A 208 -0.05 -15.68 2.36
N LEU A 209 -0.38 -14.59 3.03
CA LEU A 209 -1.56 -14.46 3.86
C LEU A 209 -2.52 -13.51 3.16
N ALA A 210 -3.78 -13.89 3.05
CA ALA A 210 -4.81 -13.05 2.43
C ALA A 210 -6.09 -13.07 3.28
N VAL A 211 -6.73 -11.93 3.42
CA VAL A 211 -8.05 -11.86 4.09
C VAL A 211 -9.17 -11.85 3.07
N LYS A 212 -10.33 -12.31 3.54
CA LYS A 212 -11.56 -12.36 2.77
C LYS A 212 -12.67 -11.61 3.53
N THR A 213 -13.10 -10.48 2.99
CA THR A 213 -13.96 -9.51 3.69
C THR A 213 -15.33 -10.08 4.04
N ASP A 214 -16.05 -10.62 3.07
CA ASP A 214 -17.41 -11.16 3.19
C ASP A 214 -17.56 -12.39 4.11
N THR A 215 -16.50 -13.19 4.30
CA THR A 215 -16.53 -14.40 5.15
C THR A 215 -15.72 -14.26 6.43
N SER A 216 -15.07 -13.12 6.65
CA SER A 216 -14.29 -12.85 7.87
C SER A 216 -13.15 -13.84 8.07
N LYS A 217 -12.44 -14.22 7.01
CA LYS A 217 -11.42 -15.27 7.04
C LYS A 217 -10.02 -14.73 6.77
N LEU A 218 -9.03 -15.37 7.37
CA LEU A 218 -7.62 -15.27 7.03
C LEU A 218 -7.20 -16.60 6.38
N LEU A 219 -6.68 -16.52 5.17
CA LEU A 219 -6.23 -17.66 4.38
C LEU A 219 -4.70 -17.63 4.28
N LYS A 220 -4.08 -18.79 4.40
CA LYS A 220 -2.68 -19.04 4.10
C LYS A 220 -2.58 -19.78 2.77
N ILE A 221 -1.76 -19.27 1.86
CA ILE A 221 -1.58 -19.82 0.52
C ILE A 221 -0.09 -20.11 0.30
N SER A 222 0.26 -21.38 0.09
CA SER A 222 1.64 -21.76 -0.19
C SER A 222 2.09 -21.28 -1.58
N LEU A 223 3.31 -20.73 -1.68
CA LEU A 223 3.90 -20.40 -2.98
C LEU A 223 4.54 -21.61 -3.68
N THR A 224 4.93 -22.64 -2.92
CA THR A 224 5.59 -23.84 -3.44
C THR A 224 4.58 -24.91 -3.87
N ASP A 225 3.40 -24.90 -3.25
CA ASP A 225 2.27 -25.75 -3.58
C ASP A 225 0.99 -24.89 -3.58
N PRO A 226 0.70 -24.14 -4.66
CA PRO A 226 -0.44 -23.22 -4.73
C PRO A 226 -1.82 -23.88 -4.57
N GLU A 227 -1.91 -25.22 -4.61
CA GLU A 227 -3.12 -25.96 -4.27
C GLU A 227 -3.39 -25.95 -2.76
N ASN A 228 -2.34 -25.84 -1.94
CA ASN A 228 -2.42 -25.84 -0.48
C ASN A 228 -2.83 -24.46 0.04
N ILE A 229 -4.14 -24.32 0.23
CA ILE A 229 -4.79 -23.15 0.84
C ILE A 229 -5.45 -23.62 2.14
N THR A 230 -5.05 -23.03 3.26
CA THR A 230 -5.60 -23.36 4.59
C THR A 230 -6.12 -22.12 5.29
N GLU A 231 -7.19 -22.27 6.05
CA GLU A 231 -7.72 -21.19 6.89
C GLU A 231 -6.93 -21.09 8.19
N VAL A 232 -6.54 -19.87 8.57
CA VAL A 232 -5.86 -19.61 9.85
C VAL A 232 -6.89 -19.56 10.96
N THR A 233 -6.74 -20.42 11.97
CA THR A 233 -7.68 -20.49 13.10
C THR A 233 -7.28 -19.55 14.25
N GLY A 234 -8.19 -19.31 15.21
CA GLY A 234 -7.91 -18.45 16.38
C GLY A 234 -8.00 -16.95 16.12
N THR A 235 -8.37 -16.55 14.90
CA THR A 235 -8.61 -15.16 14.53
C THR A 235 -10.10 -14.81 14.64
N THR A 236 -10.42 -13.59 15.08
CA THR A 236 -11.80 -13.09 15.13
C THR A 236 -11.84 -11.61 14.76
N PHE A 237 -12.60 -11.30 13.72
CA PHE A 237 -12.87 -10.00 13.12
C PHE A 237 -14.08 -10.17 12.19
N ASN A 238 -14.66 -9.09 11.65
CA ASN A 238 -15.86 -9.17 10.80
C ASN A 238 -15.58 -8.84 9.32
N ALA A 239 -15.14 -7.62 9.03
CA ALA A 239 -14.92 -7.14 7.67
C ALA A 239 -13.45 -6.75 7.50
N PRO A 240 -12.53 -7.74 7.46
CA PRO A 240 -11.13 -7.47 7.24
C PRO A 240 -10.95 -6.87 5.84
N ASP A 241 -10.07 -5.90 5.74
CA ASP A 241 -9.81 -5.13 4.53
C ASP A 241 -8.32 -5.31 4.19
N GLY A 242 -7.48 -4.29 4.32
CA GLY A 242 -6.03 -4.42 4.21
C GLY A 242 -5.34 -5.05 5.42
N ILE A 243 -4.16 -5.64 5.18
CA ILE A 243 -3.34 -6.28 6.20
C ILE A 243 -1.86 -5.94 6.00
N GLU A 244 -1.09 -5.90 7.07
CA GLU A 244 0.34 -5.55 7.03
C GLU A 244 1.13 -6.34 8.07
N LEU A 245 2.37 -6.71 7.75
CA LEU A 245 3.27 -7.32 8.74
C LEU A 245 3.98 -6.23 9.55
N ASP A 246 3.98 -6.36 10.87
CA ASP A 246 4.84 -5.53 11.71
C ASP A 246 6.31 -5.98 11.60
N LYS A 247 7.22 -5.22 12.20
CA LYS A 247 8.66 -5.51 12.23
C LYS A 247 9.05 -6.87 12.83
N ASN A 248 8.13 -7.53 13.55
CA ASN A 248 8.34 -8.83 14.18
C ASN A 248 7.59 -9.95 13.44
N ASN A 249 7.04 -9.68 12.25
CA ASN A 249 6.18 -10.57 11.47
C ASN A 249 4.85 -10.94 12.17
N ASN A 250 4.37 -10.11 13.10
CA ASN A 250 2.96 -10.19 13.51
C ASN A 250 2.09 -9.56 12.42
N LEU A 251 0.88 -10.06 12.24
CA LEU A 251 -0.05 -9.54 11.24
C LEU A 251 -0.98 -8.50 11.88
N VAL A 252 -0.92 -7.28 11.39
CA VAL A 252 -1.93 -6.25 11.63
C VAL A 252 -3.03 -6.43 10.60
N ILE A 253 -4.25 -6.67 11.06
CA ILE A 253 -5.45 -6.74 10.22
C ILE A 253 -6.27 -5.48 10.49
N VAL A 254 -6.63 -4.77 9.42
CA VAL A 254 -7.55 -3.64 9.48
C VAL A 254 -8.98 -4.16 9.21
N GLU A 255 -9.88 -4.00 10.18
CA GLU A 255 -11.30 -4.23 10.01
C GLU A 255 -11.98 -2.90 9.68
N ASN A 256 -12.60 -2.83 8.51
CA ASN A 256 -13.16 -1.58 7.99
C ASN A 256 -14.51 -1.21 8.61
N GLY A 257 -15.12 -0.14 8.09
CA GLY A 257 -16.38 0.40 8.61
C GLY A 257 -17.62 -0.45 8.33
N LEU A 258 -17.54 -1.49 7.47
CA LEU A 258 -18.61 -2.50 7.39
C LEU A 258 -18.68 -3.30 8.70
N GLY A 259 -17.52 -3.54 9.33
CA GLY A 259 -17.38 -4.07 10.67
C GLY A 259 -17.42 -2.98 11.76
N LEU A 260 -16.47 -3.04 12.69
CA LEU A 260 -16.36 -2.16 13.86
C LEU A 260 -15.38 -1.00 13.66
N GLY A 261 -14.60 -0.96 12.56
CA GLY A 261 -13.56 0.05 12.35
C GLY A 261 -12.42 -0.08 13.36
N LYS A 262 -11.81 -1.27 13.43
CA LYS A 262 -10.75 -1.61 14.40
C LYS A 262 -9.52 -2.14 13.68
N THR A 263 -8.40 -2.17 14.38
CA THR A 263 -7.26 -2.99 14.00
C THR A 263 -7.04 -4.09 15.02
N TYR A 264 -6.50 -5.21 14.56
CA TYR A 264 -6.10 -6.32 15.41
C TYR A 264 -4.70 -6.78 15.03
N THR A 265 -3.85 -6.97 16.02
CA THR A 265 -2.51 -7.53 15.81
C THR A 265 -2.52 -8.97 16.26
N PHE A 266 -2.13 -9.88 15.37
CA PHE A 266 -2.08 -11.32 15.60
C PHE A 266 -0.65 -11.84 15.53
N SER A 267 -0.29 -12.74 16.44
CA SER A 267 0.96 -13.49 16.39
C SER A 267 0.69 -14.97 16.13
N SER A 268 1.66 -15.66 15.52
CA SER A 268 1.62 -17.11 15.36
C SER A 268 2.97 -17.72 15.73
N THR A 269 2.93 -18.90 16.35
CA THR A 269 4.12 -19.70 16.68
C THR A 269 4.13 -21.06 15.97
N ASN A 270 3.14 -21.31 15.11
CA ASN A 270 2.94 -22.59 14.42
C ASN A 270 2.76 -22.40 12.91
N ASN A 271 3.60 -21.53 12.32
CA ASN A 271 3.59 -21.28 10.88
C ASN A 271 2.19 -20.87 10.37
N TRP A 272 1.47 -20.04 11.15
CA TRP A 272 0.15 -19.53 10.81
C TRP A 272 -0.91 -20.61 10.55
N SER A 273 -0.79 -21.81 11.14
CA SER A 273 -1.94 -22.73 11.23
C SER A 273 -3.00 -22.20 12.20
N SER A 274 -2.57 -21.48 13.23
CA SER A 274 -3.41 -20.66 14.09
C SER A 274 -2.72 -19.36 14.47
N ALA A 275 -3.48 -18.40 14.95
CA ALA A 275 -2.94 -17.16 15.48
C ALA A 275 -3.64 -16.76 16.79
N THR A 276 -3.00 -15.91 17.57
CA THR A 276 -3.55 -15.33 18.81
C THR A 276 -3.51 -13.82 18.71
N LYS A 277 -4.64 -13.17 19.02
CA LYS A 277 -4.71 -11.70 19.10
C LYS A 277 -3.85 -11.22 20.26
N ILE A 278 -2.87 -10.39 19.96
CA ILE A 278 -1.97 -9.77 20.95
C ILE A 278 -2.26 -8.29 21.17
N ASN A 279 -2.95 -7.63 20.24
CA ASN A 279 -3.39 -6.25 20.41
C ASN A 279 -4.66 -5.92 19.64
N GLU A 280 -5.34 -4.83 20.03
CA GLU A 280 -6.40 -4.19 19.24
C GLU A 280 -6.38 -2.67 19.41
N THR A 281 -6.72 -1.95 18.35
CA THR A 281 -6.93 -0.50 18.40
C THR A 281 -8.30 -0.13 17.84
N ASN A 282 -9.08 0.67 18.58
CA ASN A 282 -10.34 1.21 18.08
C ASN A 282 -10.09 2.49 17.28
N ILE A 283 -10.41 2.48 15.98
CA ILE A 283 -10.32 3.66 15.11
C ILE A 283 -11.69 4.33 15.01
N GLY A 284 -12.74 3.53 14.85
CA GLY A 284 -14.13 3.94 14.74
C GLY A 284 -14.74 3.49 13.42
N LYS A 285 -15.94 2.91 13.49
CA LYS A 285 -16.72 2.45 12.33
C LYS A 285 -16.85 3.52 11.25
N ASP A 286 -17.18 4.75 11.65
CA ASP A 286 -17.39 5.88 10.73
C ASP A 286 -16.09 6.52 10.23
N GLU A 287 -14.94 6.18 10.80
CA GLU A 287 -13.63 6.51 10.23
C GLU A 287 -13.32 5.64 9.01
N PHE A 288 -13.88 4.43 8.97
CA PHE A 288 -13.73 3.45 7.89
C PHE A 288 -12.23 3.25 7.56
N PRO A 289 -11.44 2.69 8.49
CA PRO A 289 -10.06 2.37 8.19
C PRO A 289 -9.99 1.26 7.13
N THR A 290 -9.01 1.31 6.23
CA THR A 290 -8.95 0.40 5.07
C THR A 290 -7.67 -0.43 5.07
N THR A 291 -6.49 0.17 5.15
CA THR A 291 -5.24 -0.60 5.19
C THR A 291 -4.16 0.04 6.07
N ALA A 292 -3.02 -0.63 6.18
CA ALA A 292 -1.94 -0.34 7.09
C ALA A 292 -0.59 -0.30 6.35
N ALA A 293 0.38 0.44 6.90
CA ALA A 293 1.75 0.51 6.39
C ALA A 293 2.75 0.48 7.55
N LEU A 294 3.79 -0.36 7.46
CA LEU A 294 4.94 -0.31 8.36
C LEU A 294 5.85 0.86 7.96
N ALA A 295 6.22 1.72 8.91
CA ALA A 295 7.09 2.87 8.62
C ALA A 295 8.50 2.71 9.20
N THR A 296 9.41 3.62 8.84
CA THR A 296 10.84 3.60 9.25
C THR A 296 11.08 3.64 10.76
N ASP A 297 10.11 4.12 11.55
CA ASP A 297 10.21 4.14 13.01
C ASP A 297 9.82 2.79 13.66
N GLY A 298 9.50 1.79 12.84
CA GLY A 298 9.13 0.45 13.27
C GLY A 298 7.72 0.35 13.83
N ASN A 299 6.86 1.35 13.57
CA ASN A 299 5.45 1.34 13.92
C ASN A 299 4.57 1.18 12.68
N VAL A 300 3.36 0.67 12.90
CA VAL A 300 2.36 0.51 11.84
C VAL A 300 1.38 1.69 11.86
N TYR A 301 1.04 2.18 10.68
CA TYR A 301 0.15 3.32 10.46
C TYR A 301 -1.05 2.91 9.65
N VAL A 302 -2.25 3.33 10.06
CA VAL A 302 -3.51 2.99 9.39
C VAL A 302 -4.16 4.24 8.81
N ILE A 303 -4.66 4.12 7.58
CA ILE A 303 -5.40 5.16 6.89
C ILE A 303 -6.91 5.05 7.18
N SER A 304 -7.51 6.15 7.60
CA SER A 304 -8.96 6.33 7.77
C SER A 304 -9.54 6.98 6.51
N SER A 305 -10.32 6.20 5.78
CA SER A 305 -10.68 6.51 4.40
C SER A 305 -12.06 7.12 4.23
N LYS A 306 -12.92 7.03 5.24
CA LYS A 306 -14.32 7.49 5.16
C LYS A 306 -15.10 6.87 3.99
N LEU A 307 -14.73 5.67 3.51
CA LEU A 307 -15.34 5.08 2.31
C LEU A 307 -16.84 4.81 2.46
N GLY A 308 -17.36 4.58 3.67
CA GLY A 308 -18.81 4.49 3.89
C GLY A 308 -19.57 5.72 3.38
N LYS A 309 -18.95 6.91 3.42
CA LYS A 309 -19.51 8.13 2.83
C LYS A 309 -19.46 8.11 1.30
N LEU A 310 -18.33 7.73 0.70
CA LEU A 310 -18.21 7.62 -0.75
C LEU A 310 -19.20 6.61 -1.34
N LEU A 311 -19.30 5.44 -0.72
CA LEU A 311 -20.21 4.36 -1.14
C LEU A 311 -21.69 4.74 -0.98
N SER A 312 -22.01 5.70 -0.12
CA SER A 312 -23.35 6.30 0.01
C SER A 312 -23.55 7.55 -0.86
N GLY A 313 -22.56 7.90 -1.69
CA GLY A 313 -22.65 8.95 -2.70
C GLY A 313 -22.13 10.32 -2.28
N ASP A 314 -21.61 10.48 -1.06
CA ASP A 314 -20.91 11.71 -0.68
C ASP A 314 -19.57 11.77 -1.42
N LYS A 315 -19.36 12.84 -2.18
CA LYS A 315 -18.16 13.10 -2.97
C LYS A 315 -17.36 14.29 -2.42
N SER A 316 -17.74 14.79 -1.25
CA SER A 316 -17.32 16.07 -0.68
C SER A 316 -16.57 15.98 0.66
N GLN A 317 -16.44 14.77 1.24
CA GLN A 317 -15.61 14.58 2.44
C GLN A 317 -14.20 15.10 2.18
N SER A 318 -13.70 15.91 3.10
CA SER A 318 -12.42 16.60 2.93
C SER A 318 -11.40 16.28 4.00
N SER A 319 -11.77 15.61 5.10
CA SER A 319 -10.85 15.29 6.19
C SER A 319 -10.65 13.79 6.35
N TYR A 320 -9.38 13.38 6.35
CA TYR A 320 -8.94 11.99 6.51
C TYR A 320 -7.78 11.94 7.50
N ALA A 321 -7.41 10.76 7.97
CA ALA A 321 -6.32 10.63 8.93
C ALA A 321 -5.45 9.42 8.65
N ILE A 322 -4.14 9.58 8.83
CA ILE A 322 -3.22 8.47 9.03
C ILE A 322 -2.89 8.45 10.51
N GLN A 323 -3.03 7.31 11.19
CA GLN A 323 -2.71 7.19 12.60
C GLN A 323 -1.89 5.96 12.92
N ARG A 324 -0.91 6.12 13.80
CA ARG A 324 -0.12 5.03 14.35
C ARG A 324 -1.02 4.14 15.19
N VAL A 325 -0.87 2.83 15.03
CA VAL A 325 -1.50 1.81 15.86
C VAL A 325 -0.43 1.02 16.60
N ASN A 326 -0.83 0.43 17.73
CA ASN A 326 0.05 -0.40 18.55
C ASN A 326 -0.18 -1.88 18.25
#